data_AF-A0A8R2FDZ9-F1
#
_entry.id   AF-A0A8R2FDZ9-F1
#
_cell.length_a   1.000
_cell.length_b   1.000
_cell.length_c   1.000
_cell.angle_alpha   90.00
_cell.angle_beta   90.00
_cell.angle_gamma   90.00
#
_symmetry.space_group_name_H-M   'P 1'
#
loop_
_entity.id
_entity.type
_entity.pdbx_description
1 polymer ?
#
loop_
_entity_poly.entity_id
_entity_poly.type
_entity_poly.pdbx_seq_one_letter_code
_entity_poly.pdbx_strand_id
1 'polypeptide(L)'
;MLKHFTVATVSNKTVTKVVGLVGLSLASMVIDEAIGLIKRYVWRNYVTELEVSNTDKSYNWLLQWISKHNQQLLHFSVTTVCRNTESAHATSKFDYEPNAGEHMFK
;
A
#
# COMPACT_ATOMS: atom_id res chain seq x y z
N MET A 1 19.32 -44.15 30.61
CA MET A 1 20.45 -43.79 29.73
C MET A 1 20.20 -42.55 28.87
N LEU A 2 19.07 -42.41 28.15
CA LEU A 2 18.82 -41.25 27.26
C LEU A 2 18.92 -39.87 27.93
N LYS A 3 18.39 -39.72 29.16
CA LYS A 3 18.45 -38.45 29.91
C LYS A 3 19.89 -37.98 30.23
N HIS A 4 20.82 -38.91 30.38
CA HIS A 4 22.23 -38.55 30.63
C HIS A 4 22.93 -38.10 29.36
N PHE A 5 22.56 -38.67 28.21
CA PHE A 5 23.09 -38.29 26.91
C PHE A 5 22.61 -36.89 26.50
N THR A 6 21.33 -36.57 26.65
CA THR A 6 20.79 -35.22 26.35
C THR A 6 21.44 -34.14 27.21
N VAL A 7 21.67 -34.42 28.50
CA VAL A 7 22.36 -33.50 29.41
C VAL A 7 23.84 -33.32 29.03
N ALA A 8 24.53 -34.39 28.63
CA ALA A 8 25.93 -34.31 28.19
C ALA A 8 26.08 -33.60 26.83
N THR A 9 25.15 -33.79 25.90
CA THR A 9 25.17 -33.12 24.59
C THR A 9 24.81 -31.63 24.71
N VAL A 10 23.87 -31.25 25.58
CA VAL A 10 23.53 -29.85 25.89
C VAL A 10 24.63 -29.15 26.72
N SER A 11 25.48 -29.91 27.42
CA SER A 11 26.65 -29.34 28.11
C SER A 11 27.71 -28.79 27.14
N ASN A 12 27.72 -29.25 25.87
CA ASN A 12 28.63 -28.74 24.87
C ASN A 12 28.22 -27.34 24.37
N LYS A 13 29.11 -26.36 24.58
CA LYS A 13 28.92 -24.94 24.21
C LYS A 13 28.49 -24.74 22.74
N THR A 14 28.93 -25.60 21.82
CA THR A 14 28.58 -25.51 20.39
C THR A 14 27.16 -25.95 20.11
N VAL A 15 26.69 -27.03 20.75
CA VAL A 15 25.33 -27.55 20.55
C VAL A 15 24.30 -26.56 21.08
N THR A 16 24.52 -25.99 22.26
CA THR A 16 23.62 -25.00 22.86
C THR A 16 23.46 -23.75 22.00
N LYS A 17 24.55 -23.30 21.35
CA LYS A 17 24.49 -22.19 20.38
C LYS A 17 23.62 -22.54 19.17
N VAL A 18 23.80 -23.74 18.61
CA VAL A 18 23.01 -24.18 17.43
C VAL A 18 21.54 -24.33 17.78
N VAL A 19 21.21 -24.96 18.91
CA VAL A 19 19.83 -25.11 19.38
C VAL A 19 19.18 -23.74 19.64
N GLY A 20 19.92 -22.79 20.23
CA GLY A 20 19.45 -21.42 20.43
C GLY A 20 19.12 -20.71 19.12
N LEU A 21 19.98 -20.83 18.11
CA LEU A 21 19.74 -20.23 16.79
C LEU A 21 18.55 -20.87 16.07
N VAL A 22 18.42 -22.20 16.13
CA VAL A 22 17.26 -22.90 15.55
C VAL A 22 15.96 -22.47 16.23
N GLY A 23 15.96 -22.35 17.56
CA GLY A 23 14.80 -21.85 18.30
C GLY A 23 14.43 -20.42 17.92
N LEU A 24 15.42 -19.54 17.74
CA LEU A 24 15.19 -18.16 17.30
C LEU A 24 14.60 -18.11 15.87
N SER A 25 15.11 -18.93 14.96
CA SER A 25 14.59 -18.98 13.58
C SER A 25 13.14 -19.46 13.55
N LEU A 26 12.81 -20.52 14.29
CA LEU A 26 11.44 -21.03 14.38
C LEU A 26 10.50 -19.99 14.98
N ALA A 27 10.95 -19.27 16.02
CA ALA A 27 10.17 -18.18 16.60
C ALA A 27 9.92 -17.05 15.60
N SER A 28 10.93 -16.68 14.79
CA SER A 28 10.79 -15.66 13.74
C SER A 28 9.73 -16.06 12.70
N MET A 29 9.72 -17.33 12.28
CA MET A 29 8.75 -17.82 11.29
C MET A 29 7.30 -17.71 11.81
N VAL A 30 7.07 -18.07 13.07
CA VAL A 30 5.74 -17.93 13.69
C VAL A 30 5.31 -16.47 13.81
N ILE A 31 6.25 -15.57 14.11
CA ILE A 31 5.98 -14.13 14.18
C ILE A 31 5.58 -13.58 12.81
N ASP A 32 6.27 -13.95 11.75
CA ASP A 32 5.95 -13.49 10.39
C ASP A 32 4.55 -13.93 9.95
N GLU A 33 4.16 -15.17 10.25
CA GLU A 33 2.79 -15.65 10.00
C GLU A 33 1.75 -14.87 10.81
N ALA A 34 2.03 -14.62 12.09
CA ALA A 34 1.14 -13.85 12.96
C ALA A 34 0.96 -12.41 12.45
N ILE A 35 2.05 -11.75 12.04
CA ILE A 35 2.01 -10.40 11.45
C ILE A 35 1.17 -10.42 10.17
N GLY A 36 1.31 -11.43 9.32
CA GLY A 36 0.51 -11.58 8.10
C GLY A 36 -1.00 -11.69 8.40
N LEU A 37 -1.37 -12.49 9.40
CA LEU A 37 -2.77 -12.64 9.84
C LEU A 37 -3.33 -11.33 10.41
N ILE A 38 -2.57 -10.67 11.28
CA ILE A 38 -2.97 -9.38 11.88
C ILE A 38 -3.12 -8.32 10.78
N LYS A 39 -2.15 -8.21 9.86
CA LYS A 39 -2.23 -7.29 8.73
C LYS A 39 -3.51 -7.54 7.94
N ARG A 40 -3.77 -8.79 7.52
CA ARG A 40 -4.98 -9.13 6.76
C ARG A 40 -6.27 -8.80 7.51
N TYR A 41 -6.29 -9.05 8.83
CA TYR A 41 -7.43 -8.70 9.67
C TYR A 41 -7.65 -7.18 9.71
N VAL A 42 -6.59 -6.39 9.88
CA VAL A 42 -6.68 -4.94 9.91
C VAL A 42 -7.16 -4.40 8.57
N TRP A 43 -6.57 -4.84 7.46
CA TRP A 43 -6.98 -4.42 6.12
C TRP A 43 -8.46 -4.72 5.83
N ARG A 44 -8.98 -5.87 6.27
CA ARG A 44 -10.40 -6.22 6.05
C ARG A 44 -11.39 -5.45 6.92
N ASN A 45 -11.01 -5.06 8.13
CA ASN A 45 -11.96 -4.48 9.09
C ASN A 45 -11.85 -2.95 9.22
N TYR A 46 -10.70 -2.37 8.89
CA TYR A 46 -10.44 -0.95 9.11
C TYR A 46 -10.12 -0.17 7.83
N VAL A 47 -9.89 -0.85 6.70
CA VAL A 47 -9.70 -0.19 5.40
C VAL A 47 -10.98 -0.39 4.58
N THR A 48 -11.52 0.73 4.09
CA THR A 48 -12.66 0.73 3.17
C THR A 48 -12.17 1.14 1.80
N GLU A 49 -12.54 0.36 0.79
CA GLU A 49 -12.27 0.66 -0.61
C GLU A 49 -13.49 1.37 -1.21
N LEU A 50 -13.24 2.46 -1.92
CA LEU A 50 -14.26 3.19 -2.65
C LEU A 50 -13.87 3.19 -4.13
N GLU A 51 -14.57 2.39 -4.92
CA GLU A 51 -14.44 2.40 -6.37
C GLU A 51 -15.44 3.40 -6.96
N VAL A 52 -14.94 4.32 -7.80
CA VAL A 52 -15.78 5.25 -8.55
C VAL A 52 -15.62 4.94 -10.02
N SER A 53 -16.71 4.55 -10.69
CA SER A 53 -16.69 4.25 -12.12
C SER A 53 -16.42 5.52 -12.94
N ASN A 54 -15.64 5.39 -14.02
CA ASN A 54 -15.42 6.48 -14.98
C ASN A 54 -16.72 6.93 -15.68
N THR A 55 -17.74 6.07 -15.71
CA THR A 55 -19.05 6.43 -16.29
C THR A 55 -19.84 7.40 -15.41
N ASP A 56 -19.53 7.47 -14.12
CA ASP A 56 -20.24 8.33 -13.19
C ASP A 56 -19.75 9.77 -13.28
N LYS A 57 -20.70 10.71 -13.20
CA LYS A 57 -20.38 12.15 -13.21
C LYS A 57 -19.50 12.57 -12.04
N SER A 58 -19.57 11.84 -10.93
CA SER A 58 -18.76 12.06 -9.73
C SER A 58 -17.27 11.81 -9.97
N TYR A 59 -16.89 11.02 -10.98
CA TYR A 59 -15.49 10.73 -11.29
C TYR A 59 -14.71 12.02 -11.61
N ASN A 60 -15.22 12.83 -12.55
CA ASN A 60 -14.59 14.10 -12.92
C ASN A 60 -14.56 15.08 -11.75
N TRP A 61 -15.60 15.10 -10.91
CA TRP A 61 -15.64 15.99 -9.74
C TRP A 61 -14.58 15.60 -8.70
N LEU A 62 -14.40 14.29 -8.48
CA LEU A 62 -13.38 13.78 -7.58
C LEU A 62 -11.97 14.11 -8.09
N LEU A 63 -11.69 13.91 -9.38
CA LEU A 63 -10.39 14.24 -9.98
C LEU A 63 -10.04 15.72 -9.80
N GLN A 64 -11.01 16.61 -10.05
CA GLN A 64 -10.83 18.05 -9.85
C GLN A 64 -10.61 18.41 -8.38
N TRP A 65 -11.31 17.75 -7.46
CA TRP A 65 -11.12 17.95 -6.03
C TRP A 65 -9.73 17.49 -5.58
N ILE A 66 -9.27 16.30 -6.01
CA ILE A 66 -7.94 15.76 -5.70
C ILE A 66 -6.86 16.70 -6.25
N SER A 67 -6.99 17.16 -7.51
CA SER A 67 -6.06 18.09 -8.14
C SER A 67 -5.92 19.40 -7.37
N LYS A 68 -7.01 19.90 -6.79
CA LYS A 68 -6.99 21.15 -6.00
C LYS A 68 -6.48 20.95 -4.58
N HIS A 69 -6.74 19.80 -3.95
CA HIS A 69 -6.40 19.54 -2.55
C HIS A 69 -4.98 18.99 -2.38
N ASN A 70 -4.49 18.21 -3.34
CA ASN A 70 -3.15 17.64 -3.28
C ASN A 70 -2.15 18.46 -4.09
N GLN A 71 -1.31 19.23 -3.40
CA GLN A 71 -0.26 20.03 -4.04
C GLN A 71 0.96 19.18 -4.49
N GLN A 72 1.04 17.91 -4.08
CA GLN A 72 2.19 17.02 -4.34
C GLN A 72 1.80 15.80 -5.18
N LEU A 73 1.06 16.01 -6.27
CA LEU A 73 0.81 14.95 -7.24
C LEU A 73 2.07 14.69 -8.09
N LEU A 74 2.55 13.44 -8.10
CA LEU A 74 3.77 13.06 -8.84
C LEU A 74 3.54 13.02 -10.36
N HIS A 75 2.38 12.51 -10.80
CA HIS A 75 2.04 12.38 -12.22
C HIS A 75 0.70 13.06 -12.52
N PHE A 76 0.71 13.99 -13.48
CA PHE A 76 -0.48 14.73 -13.93
C PHE A 76 -0.74 14.48 -15.43
N SER A 77 -2.02 14.40 -15.79
CA SER A 77 -2.52 14.45 -17.15
C SER A 77 -3.13 15.83 -17.41
N VAL A 78 -3.12 16.27 -18.67
CA VAL A 78 -3.68 17.56 -19.08
C VAL A 78 -4.97 17.33 -19.84
N THR A 79 -6.07 17.82 -19.27
CA THR A 79 -7.38 17.83 -19.94
C THR A 79 -7.58 19.21 -20.57
N THR A 80 -7.61 19.25 -21.90
CA THR A 80 -7.80 20.49 -22.68
C THR A 80 -9.27 20.65 -23.06
N VAL A 81 -9.91 21.71 -22.58
CA VAL A 81 -11.28 22.06 -22.95
C VAL A 81 -11.23 23.23 -23.93
N CYS A 82 -11.46 22.94 -25.21
CA CYS A 82 -11.61 23.96 -26.24
C CYS A 82 -13.09 24.29 -26.41
N ARG A 83 -13.48 25.52 -26.06
CA ARG A 83 -14.81 26.06 -26.38
C ARG A 83 -14.70 26.99 -27.57
N ASN A 84 -15.30 26.58 -28.67
CA ASN A 84 -15.46 27.42 -29.85
C ASN A 84 -16.78 28.16 -29.72
N THR A 85 -16.72 29.45 -29.44
CA THR A 85 -17.90 30.32 -29.46
C THR A 85 -18.18 30.72 -30.91
N GLU A 86 -19.46 30.89 -31.27
CA GLU A 86 -19.88 31.30 -32.62
C GLU A 86 -19.24 32.63 -33.08
N SER A 87 -18.77 33.45 -32.14
CA SER A 87 -18.12 34.75 -32.37
C SER A 87 -16.65 34.68 -32.80
N ALA A 88 -16.19 33.56 -33.38
CA ALA A 88 -14.80 33.32 -33.80
C ALA A 88 -13.73 33.40 -32.68
N HIS A 89 -14.15 33.50 -31.43
CA HIS A 89 -13.27 33.48 -30.27
C HIS A 89 -13.18 32.06 -29.71
N ALA A 90 -12.02 31.42 -29.87
CA ALA A 90 -11.72 30.13 -29.26
C ALA A 90 -11.15 30.37 -27.85
N THR A 91 -11.78 29.79 -26.84
CA THR A 91 -11.26 29.81 -25.46
C THR A 91 -10.83 28.41 -25.09
N SER A 92 -9.52 28.24 -24.89
CA SER A 92 -8.92 26.98 -24.44
C SER A 92 -8.60 27.08 -22.95
N LYS A 93 -9.12 26.13 -22.17
CA LYS A 93 -8.79 25.98 -20.75
C LYS A 93 -8.01 24.67 -20.57
N PHE A 94 -6.94 24.73 -19.79
CA PHE A 94 -6.13 23.57 -19.43
C PHE A 94 -6.37 23.26 -17.97
N ASP A 95 -6.95 22.09 -17.69
CA ASP A 95 -7.14 21.57 -16.34
C ASP A 95 -6.17 20.39 -16.13
N TYR A 96 -5.53 20.35 -14.97
CA TYR A 96 -4.60 19.27 -14.60
C TYR A 96 -5.36 18.26 -13.73
N GLU A 97 -5.30 16.99 -14.10
CA GLU A 97 -5.93 15.88 -13.36
C GLU A 97 -4.86 14.83 -13.02
N PRO A 98 -5.00 14.08 -11.92
CA PRO A 98 -4.03 13.04 -11.61
C PRO A 98 -4.01 11.99 -12.73
N ASN A 99 -2.81 11.60 -13.16
CA ASN A 99 -2.66 10.59 -14.21
C ASN A 99 -3.08 9.20 -13.68
N ALA A 100 -3.30 8.23 -14.58
CA ALA A 100 -3.51 6.84 -14.20
C ALA A 100 -2.31 6.32 -13.37
N GLY A 101 -2.61 5.79 -12.19
CA GLY A 101 -1.60 5.28 -11.25
C GLY A 101 -2.07 5.35 -9.81
N GLU A 102 -1.22 4.84 -8.91
CA GLU A 102 -1.45 4.94 -7.47
C GLU A 102 -0.96 6.30 -6.97
N HIS A 103 -1.83 7.02 -6.27
CA HIS A 103 -1.52 8.31 -5.65
C HIS A 103 -1.88 8.25 -4.18
N MET A 104 -0.99 8.76 -3.33
CA MET A 104 -1.24 8.90 -1.91
C MET A 104 -1.46 10.38 -1.58
N PHE A 105 -2.58 10.69 -0.94
CA PHE A 105 -2.94 12.02 -0.49
C PHE A 105 -3.49 11.98 0.93
N LYS A 106 -3.41 13.10 1.65
CA LYS A 106 -3.82 13.24 3.06
C LYS A 106 -5.06 14.11 3.18
#